data_AF-A0A391PB57-F1
#
_entry.id   AF-A0A391PB57-F1
#
_cell.length_a   1.000
_cell.length_b   1.000
_cell.length_c   1.000
_cell.angle_alpha   90.00
_cell.angle_beta   90.00
_cell.angle_gamma   90.00
#
_symmetry.space_group_name_H-M   'P 1'
#
loop_
_entity.id
_entity.type
_entity.pdbx_description
1 polymer ?
#
loop_
_entity_poly.entity_id
_entity_poly.type
_entity_poly.pdbx_seq_one_letter_code
_entity_poly.pdbx_strand_id
1 'polypeptide(L)'
;MLARIGALLTTFALTALPVASADSDAFDLQAHRGGRGETTEESLRAFTKAIELGVTTLELDIVLAKDGAPMVWHDPAIQPDKCADTGPAFPGDP
;
A
#
# COMPACT_ATOMS: atom_id res chain seq x y z
N MET A 1 57.85 18.54 19.23
CA MET A 1 57.00 17.58 18.47
C MET A 1 55.56 17.78 18.95
N LEU A 2 54.84 18.76 18.39
CA LEU A 2 53.45 19.05 18.79
C LEU A 2 52.49 18.28 17.88
N ALA A 3 51.79 17.29 18.43
CA ALA A 3 50.74 16.55 17.73
C ALA A 3 49.47 17.40 17.66
N ARG A 4 49.01 17.70 16.45
CA ARG A 4 47.73 18.39 16.19
C ARG A 4 46.59 17.38 16.31
N ILE A 5 45.75 17.52 17.33
CA ILE A 5 44.48 16.81 17.44
C ILE A 5 43.50 17.50 16.48
N GLY A 6 43.23 16.88 15.34
CA GLY A 6 42.18 17.31 14.43
C GLY A 6 40.84 16.74 14.88
N ALA A 7 39.94 17.57 15.40
CA ALA A 7 38.57 17.19 15.66
C ALA A 7 37.83 17.08 14.32
N LEU A 8 37.50 15.85 13.91
CA LEU A 8 36.67 15.60 12.73
C LEU A 8 35.20 15.80 13.11
N LEU A 9 34.66 17.00 12.88
CA LEU A 9 33.21 17.22 12.92
C LEU A 9 32.59 16.52 11.72
N THR A 10 32.00 15.35 11.93
CA THR A 10 31.12 14.72 10.94
C THR A 10 29.77 15.42 10.93
N THR A 11 29.57 16.33 9.99
CA THR A 11 28.29 16.96 9.70
C THR A 11 27.35 15.90 9.11
N PHE A 12 26.32 15.51 9.86
CA PHE A 12 25.23 14.68 9.35
C PHE A 12 24.31 15.59 8.53
N ALA A 13 24.47 15.60 7.21
CA ALA A 13 23.58 16.35 6.32
C ALA A 13 22.22 15.63 6.31
N LEU A 14 21.21 16.24 6.95
CA LEU A 14 19.84 15.78 6.91
C LEU A 14 19.27 16.08 5.51
N THR A 15 19.41 15.13 4.58
CA THR A 15 18.79 15.25 3.26
C THR A 15 17.28 15.07 3.41
N ALA A 16 16.52 16.13 3.20
CA ALA A 16 15.06 16.05 3.13
C ALA A 16 14.69 15.14 1.95
N LEU A 17 13.98 14.04 2.25
CA LEU A 17 13.42 13.18 1.22
C LEU A 17 12.32 13.95 0.48
N PRO A 18 12.20 13.83 -0.85
CA PRO A 18 11.09 14.43 -1.57
C PRO A 18 9.78 13.81 -1.08
N VAL A 19 8.91 14.63 -0.49
CA VAL A 19 7.52 14.26 -0.23
C VAL A 19 6.79 14.38 -1.57
N ALA A 20 6.20 13.29 -2.04
CA ALA A 20 5.36 13.33 -3.23
C ALA A 20 4.20 14.33 -2.99
N SER A 21 4.17 15.40 -3.77
CA SER A 21 3.08 16.37 -3.78
C SER A 21 2.12 15.99 -4.90
N ALA A 22 0.87 15.72 -4.56
CA ALA A 22 -0.17 15.64 -5.57
C ALA A 22 -0.44 17.07 -6.10
N ASP A 23 -0.47 17.21 -7.42
CA ASP A 23 -0.81 18.49 -8.06
C ASP A 23 -2.34 18.64 -7.99
N SER A 24 -2.84 19.49 -7.09
CA SER A 24 -4.28 19.57 -6.76
C SER A 24 -5.15 20.06 -7.92
N ASP A 25 -4.53 20.59 -8.96
CA ASP A 25 -5.21 21.13 -10.15
C ASP A 25 -5.31 20.11 -11.30
N ALA A 26 -4.64 18.96 -11.19
CA ALA A 26 -4.70 17.88 -12.18
C ALA A 26 -5.85 16.91 -11.88
N PHE A 27 -6.52 16.42 -12.93
CA PHE A 27 -7.48 15.32 -12.78
C PHE A 27 -6.74 14.03 -12.40
N ASP A 28 -6.95 13.56 -11.17
CA ASP A 28 -6.38 12.32 -10.66
C ASP A 28 -7.37 11.15 -10.88
N LEU A 29 -7.05 10.28 -11.83
CA LEU A 29 -7.80 9.05 -12.04
C LEU A 29 -7.38 8.03 -10.99
N GLN A 30 -8.32 7.63 -10.14
CA GLN A 30 -8.08 6.64 -9.09
C GLN A 30 -8.81 5.33 -9.37
N ALA A 31 -8.10 4.21 -9.22
CA ALA A 31 -8.68 2.88 -9.34
C ALA A 31 -9.39 2.50 -8.04
N HIS A 32 -10.69 2.82 -7.94
CA HIS A 32 -11.53 2.49 -6.79
C HIS A 32 -11.49 0.97 -6.51
N ARG A 33 -10.95 0.60 -5.35
CA ARG A 33 -10.69 -0.76 -4.85
C ARG A 33 -9.85 -1.60 -5.78
N GLY A 34 -8.81 -0.98 -6.34
CA GLY A 34 -7.98 -1.55 -7.40
C GLY A 34 -8.69 -1.67 -8.76
N GLY A 35 -9.88 -1.08 -8.94
CA GLY A 35 -10.66 -1.20 -10.18
C GLY A 35 -11.73 -2.28 -10.11
N ARG A 36 -12.60 -2.20 -9.09
CA ARG A 36 -13.73 -3.12 -8.82
C ARG A 36 -14.62 -3.43 -10.04
N GLY A 37 -14.72 -2.52 -11.00
CA GLY A 37 -15.49 -2.74 -12.23
C GLY A 37 -14.82 -3.68 -13.24
N GLU A 38 -13.49 -3.84 -13.15
CA GLU A 38 -12.68 -4.57 -14.13
C GLU A 38 -12.33 -5.98 -13.64
N THR A 39 -12.22 -6.18 -12.31
CA THR A 39 -11.83 -7.44 -11.68
C THR A 39 -12.40 -7.55 -10.25
N THR A 40 -12.06 -8.62 -9.51
CA THR A 40 -12.37 -8.76 -8.08
C THR A 40 -11.73 -7.64 -7.26
N GLU A 41 -12.56 -6.84 -6.57
CA GLU A 41 -12.12 -5.72 -5.72
C GLU A 41 -11.02 -6.11 -4.73
N GLU A 42 -10.15 -5.15 -4.39
CA GLU A 42 -9.15 -5.29 -3.31
C GLU A 42 -8.16 -6.46 -3.48
N SER A 43 -8.02 -6.99 -4.71
CA SER A 43 -7.14 -8.11 -5.01
C SER A 43 -5.86 -7.66 -5.71
N LEU A 44 -4.78 -8.44 -5.57
CA LEU A 44 -3.55 -8.21 -6.35
C LEU A 44 -3.82 -8.16 -7.86
N ARG A 45 -4.79 -8.93 -8.35
CA ARG A 45 -5.23 -8.91 -9.75
C ARG A 45 -5.83 -7.56 -10.14
N ALA A 46 -6.64 -6.95 -9.27
CA ALA A 46 -7.21 -5.63 -9.49
C ALA A 46 -6.12 -4.57 -9.60
N PHE A 47 -5.25 -4.50 -8.61
CA PHE A 47 -4.14 -3.54 -8.61
C PHE A 47 -3.22 -3.72 -9.83
N THR A 48 -2.90 -4.96 -10.19
CA THR A 48 -2.12 -5.25 -11.41
C THR A 48 -2.84 -4.72 -12.65
N LYS A 49 -4.14 -5.00 -12.80
CA LYS A 49 -4.92 -4.55 -13.95
C LYS A 49 -5.01 -3.03 -14.01
N ALA A 50 -5.19 -2.36 -12.88
CA ALA A 50 -5.22 -0.89 -12.82
C ALA A 50 -3.89 -0.28 -13.30
N ILE A 51 -2.75 -0.83 -12.85
CA ILE A 51 -1.42 -0.39 -13.29
C ILE A 51 -1.25 -0.63 -14.80
N GLU A 52 -1.65 -1.79 -15.32
CA GLU A 52 -1.60 -2.10 -16.75
C GLU A 52 -2.44 -1.15 -17.60
N LEU A 53 -3.55 -0.63 -17.06
CA LEU A 53 -4.41 0.37 -17.70
C LEU A 53 -3.84 1.80 -17.62
N GLY A 54 -2.70 2.00 -16.95
CA GLY A 54 -2.05 3.31 -16.82
C GLY A 54 -2.57 4.16 -15.65
N VAL A 55 -3.32 3.59 -14.72
CA VAL A 55 -3.72 4.29 -13.49
C VAL A 55 -2.50 4.48 -12.59
N THR A 56 -2.30 5.70 -12.08
CA THR A 56 -1.17 6.04 -11.20
C THR A 56 -1.54 6.12 -9.73
N THR A 57 -2.83 6.21 -9.41
CA THR A 57 -3.34 6.27 -8.04
C THR A 57 -4.23 5.06 -7.77
N LEU A 58 -3.78 4.19 -6.87
CA LEU A 58 -4.54 3.01 -6.44
C LEU A 58 -5.25 3.33 -5.13
N GLU A 59 -6.57 3.16 -5.12
CA GLU A 59 -7.37 3.28 -3.90
C GLU A 59 -7.67 1.88 -3.34
N LEU A 60 -7.65 1.79 -2.01
CA LEU A 60 -7.87 0.56 -1.26
C LEU A 60 -8.41 0.87 0.14
N ASP A 61 -9.23 -0.03 0.65
CA ASP A 61 -9.76 0.02 2.01
C ASP A 61 -8.95 -0.85 2.98
N ILE A 62 -8.79 -0.40 4.24
CA ILE A 62 -8.13 -1.17 5.30
C ILE A 62 -9.06 -1.38 6.50
N VAL A 63 -9.17 -2.62 6.94
CA VAL A 63 -9.77 -3.02 8.22
C VAL A 63 -8.75 -3.77 9.09
N LEU A 64 -9.04 -3.96 10.37
CA LEU A 64 -8.16 -4.70 11.29
C LEU A 64 -8.73 -6.09 11.58
N ALA A 65 -7.89 -7.12 11.47
CA ALA A 65 -8.17 -8.46 11.93
C ALA A 65 -8.20 -8.53 13.47
N LYS A 66 -8.64 -9.67 14.02
CA LYS A 66 -8.74 -9.90 15.48
C LYS A 66 -7.41 -9.72 16.21
N ASP A 67 -6.30 -10.07 15.57
CA ASP A 67 -4.94 -9.92 16.08
C ASP A 67 -4.32 -8.54 15.78
N GLY A 68 -5.08 -7.63 15.17
CA GLY A 68 -4.64 -6.28 14.81
C GLY A 68 -3.92 -6.18 13.48
N ALA A 69 -3.81 -7.26 12.69
CA ALA A 69 -3.21 -7.20 11.37
C ALA A 69 -4.07 -6.33 10.40
N PRO A 70 -3.48 -5.38 9.65
CA PRO A 70 -4.20 -4.61 8.65
C PRO A 70 -4.52 -5.47 7.43
N MET A 71 -5.79 -5.54 7.07
CA MET A 71 -6.32 -6.32 5.97
C MET A 71 -6.89 -5.39 4.90
N VAL A 72 -6.61 -5.69 3.63
CA VAL A 72 -7.16 -4.96 2.48
C VAL A 72 -8.56 -5.49 2.21
N TRP A 73 -9.58 -4.72 2.62
CA TRP A 73 -10.99 -5.10 2.56
C TRP A 73 -11.88 -3.91 2.94
N HIS A 74 -13.06 -3.79 2.31
CA HIS A 74 -13.96 -2.65 2.49
C HIS A 74 -14.97 -2.79 3.65
N ASP A 75 -15.64 -3.93 3.77
CA ASP A 75 -16.80 -4.04 4.67
C ASP A 75 -16.39 -4.40 6.11
N PRO A 76 -17.14 -4.03 7.16
CA PRO A 76 -16.79 -4.40 8.53
C PRO A 76 -16.79 -5.92 8.82
N ALA A 77 -17.39 -6.71 7.94
CA ALA A 77 -17.46 -8.17 8.03
C ALA A 77 -17.21 -8.80 6.66
N ILE A 78 -16.68 -10.02 6.66
CA ILE A 78 -16.53 -10.83 5.43
C ILE A 78 -17.91 -11.25 4.95
N GLN A 79 -18.24 -10.87 3.72
CA GLN A 79 -19.54 -11.17 3.12
C GLN A 79 -19.42 -12.40 2.20
N PRO A 80 -20.33 -13.39 2.30
CA PRO A 80 -20.23 -14.64 1.56
C PRO A 80 -20.44 -14.49 0.05
N ASP A 81 -21.07 -13.39 -0.40
CA ASP A 81 -21.23 -13.06 -1.81
C ASP A 81 -19.97 -12.46 -2.44
N LYS A 82 -19.01 -12.00 -1.62
CA LYS A 82 -17.76 -11.36 -2.04
C LYS A 82 -16.52 -12.24 -1.82
N CYS A 83 -16.51 -13.01 -0.74
CA CYS A 83 -15.40 -13.87 -0.37
C CYS A 83 -15.93 -15.23 0.05
N ALA A 84 -15.48 -16.27 -0.64
CA ALA A 84 -15.79 -17.65 -0.32
C ALA A 84 -14.48 -18.38 -0.01
N ASP A 85 -14.45 -19.08 1.12
CA ASP A 85 -13.34 -19.95 1.45
C ASP A 85 -13.28 -21.12 0.46
N THR A 86 -12.08 -21.39 -0.06
CA THR A 86 -11.83 -22.47 -1.02
C THR A 86 -11.01 -23.61 -0.41
N GLY A 87 -10.48 -23.39 0.79
CA GLY A 87 -9.58 -24.29 1.51
C GLY A 87 -8.40 -23.55 2.13
N PRO A 88 -7.57 -24.26 2.93
CA PRO A 88 -6.44 -23.68 3.64
C PRO A 88 -5.46 -22.96 2.69
N ALA A 89 -5.03 -21.73 3.03
CA ALA A 89 -4.04 -21.01 2.23
C ALA A 89 -2.67 -21.71 2.26
N PHE A 90 -2.37 -22.40 3.36
CA PHE A 90 -1.22 -23.27 3.55
C PHE A 90 -1.56 -24.43 4.52
N PRO A 91 -0.79 -25.53 4.54
CA PRO A 91 -1.05 -26.64 5.45
C PRO A 91 -1.11 -26.19 6.92
N GLY A 92 -2.25 -26.45 7.58
CA GLY A 92 -2.48 -26.08 8.98
C GLY A 92 -3.10 -24.69 9.20
N ASP A 93 -3.46 -23.98 8.13
CA ASP A 93 -4.35 -22.81 8.19
C ASP A 93 -5.76 -23.26 8.59
N PRO A 94 -6.34 -22.73 9.70
CA PRO A 94 -7.58 -23.21 10.31
C PRO A 94 -8.85 -23.04 9.47
#